data_AF-A0AAE3SGJ5-F1
#
_entry.id   AF-A0AAE3SGJ5-F1
#
_cell.length_a   1.000
_cell.length_b   1.000
_cell.length_c   1.000
_cell.angle_alpha   90.00
_cell.angle_beta   90.00
_cell.angle_gamma   90.00
#
_symmetry.space_group_name_H-M   'P 1'
#
loop_
_entity.id
_entity.type
_entity.pdbx_description
1 polymer ?
#
loop_
_entity_poly.entity_id
_entity_poly.type
_entity_poly.pdbx_seq_one_letter_code
_entity_poly.pdbx_strand_id
1 'polypeptide(L)'
;MNTEAAKIRPNVSRRAFWDIDYNTIDWENNSQYLIIKVIERGKLQDLFELIKYYGKEKIKKELIGAQKLPQRTFDFARTYFAVNKEDFQCSISRL
;
A
#
# COMPACT_ATOMS: atom_id res chain seq x y z
N MET A 1 -32.38 0.56 14.66
CA MET A 1 -30.97 0.65 15.10
C MET A 1 -30.13 0.14 13.95
N ASN A 2 -29.59 1.04 13.12
CA ASN A 2 -28.74 0.64 12.00
C ASN A 2 -27.36 0.30 12.56
N THR A 3 -27.07 -0.99 12.68
CA THR A 3 -25.71 -1.47 12.90
C THR A 3 -24.97 -1.29 11.59
N GLU A 4 -24.36 -0.13 11.38
CA GLU A 4 -23.34 0.02 10.33
C GLU A 4 -22.28 -1.04 10.64
N ALA A 5 -22.21 -2.09 9.82
CA ALA A 5 -21.18 -3.10 9.92
C ALA A 5 -19.84 -2.36 9.94
N ALA A 6 -19.09 -2.48 11.04
CA ALA A 6 -17.84 -1.77 11.21
C ALA A 6 -16.95 -2.09 10.00
N LYS A 7 -16.73 -1.10 9.13
CA LYS A 7 -15.85 -1.25 7.96
C LYS A 7 -14.51 -1.77 8.45
N ILE A 8 -14.15 -2.98 8.04
CA ILE A 8 -12.92 -3.65 8.46
C ILE A 8 -11.77 -2.81 7.93
N ARG A 9 -10.91 -2.31 8.82
CA ARG A 9 -9.71 -1.53 8.48
C ARG A 9 -8.48 -2.11 9.16
N PRO A 10 -7.29 -2.03 8.53
CA PRO A 10 -6.05 -2.43 9.15
C PRO A 10 -5.63 -1.46 10.27
N ASN A 11 -4.87 -1.94 11.25
CA ASN A 11 -4.36 -1.11 12.34
C ASN A 11 -3.08 -0.37 11.92
N VAL A 12 -3.21 0.57 10.99
CA VAL A 12 -2.07 1.34 10.46
C VAL A 12 -1.99 2.71 11.12
N SER A 13 -0.79 3.12 11.50
CA SER A 13 -0.50 4.46 12.01
C SER A 13 -0.91 5.58 11.05
N ARG A 14 -1.43 6.68 11.61
CA ARG A 14 -1.73 7.91 10.87
C ARG A 14 -0.49 8.56 10.22
N ARG A 15 0.72 8.17 10.64
CA ARG A 15 1.99 8.72 10.15
C ARG A 15 2.15 8.62 8.62
N ALA A 16 1.72 7.51 8.02
CA ALA A 16 1.80 7.34 6.57
C ALA A 16 0.87 8.28 5.79
N PHE A 17 -0.10 8.89 6.48
CA PHE A 17 -1.29 9.54 5.95
C PHE A 17 -1.45 10.97 6.48
N TRP A 18 -0.35 11.65 6.83
CA TRP A 18 -0.39 12.99 7.42
C TRP A 18 -1.09 14.04 6.54
N ASP A 19 -1.14 13.80 5.23
CA ASP A 19 -1.70 14.65 4.19
C ASP A 19 -3.14 14.28 3.76
N ILE A 20 -3.77 13.30 4.41
CA ILE A 20 -5.15 12.89 4.11
C ILE A 20 -5.96 12.75 5.41
N ASP A 21 -7.28 12.98 5.31
CA ASP A 21 -8.16 12.66 6.44
C ASP A 21 -8.22 11.14 6.62
N TYR A 22 -7.63 10.67 7.70
CA TYR A 22 -7.54 9.24 8.02
C TYR A 22 -8.92 8.58 8.15
N ASN A 23 -9.95 9.34 8.54
CA ASN A 23 -11.30 8.80 8.72
C ASN A 23 -12.05 8.64 7.38
N THR A 24 -11.58 9.29 6.32
CA THR A 24 -12.17 9.19 4.97
C THR A 24 -11.43 8.18 4.09
N ILE A 25 -10.46 7.45 4.63
CA ILE A 25 -9.71 6.45 3.87
C ILE A 25 -10.63 5.29 3.49
N ASP A 26 -10.76 5.09 2.18
CA ASP A 26 -11.33 3.88 1.62
C ASP A 26 -10.25 2.80 1.48
N TRP A 27 -10.22 1.88 2.46
CA TRP A 27 -9.28 0.77 2.51
C TRP A 27 -9.57 -0.33 1.48
N GLU A 28 -10.71 -0.32 0.80
CA GLU A 28 -11.01 -1.36 -0.19
C GLU A 28 -10.65 -0.90 -1.60
N ASN A 29 -11.05 0.32 -1.95
CA ASN A 29 -10.93 0.86 -3.30
C ASN A 29 -9.59 1.56 -3.58
N ASN A 30 -8.88 2.03 -2.54
CA ASN A 30 -7.60 2.75 -2.69
C ASN A 30 -6.37 1.92 -2.27
N SER A 31 -6.46 0.58 -2.35
CA SER A 31 -5.39 -0.34 -1.92
C SER A 31 -4.01 0.06 -2.44
N GLN A 32 -3.86 0.29 -3.74
CA GLN A 32 -2.58 0.67 -4.36
C GLN A 32 -1.95 1.90 -3.70
N TYR A 33 -2.72 2.98 -3.59
CA TYR A 33 -2.26 4.25 -3.01
C TYR A 33 -1.85 4.10 -1.54
N LEU A 34 -2.65 3.36 -0.76
CA LEU A 34 -2.41 3.15 0.66
C LEU A 34 -1.16 2.29 0.90
N ILE A 35 -0.98 1.24 0.10
CA ILE A 35 0.21 0.38 0.12
C ILE A 35 1.46 1.20 -0.15
N ILE A 36 1.47 1.99 -1.23
CA ILE A 36 2.63 2.83 -1.59
C ILE A 36 2.95 3.81 -0.46
N LYS A 37 1.94 4.49 0.12
CA LYS A 37 2.16 5.42 1.23
C LYS A 37 2.76 4.75 2.47
N VAL A 38 2.29 3.57 2.84
CA VAL A 38 2.82 2.84 4.00
C VAL A 38 4.26 2.39 3.76
N ILE A 39 4.60 1.93 2.55
CA ILE A 39 5.98 1.55 2.22
C ILE A 39 6.91 2.78 2.26
N GLU A 40 6.44 3.94 1.78
CA GLU A 40 7.27 5.16 1.72
C GLU A 40 7.45 5.84 3.09
N ARG A 41 6.37 5.94 3.88
CA ARG A 41 6.30 6.82 5.07
C ARG A 41 5.90 6.10 6.36
N GLY A 42 5.40 4.88 6.25
CA GLY A 42 4.94 4.06 7.37
C GLY A 42 6.06 3.39 8.15
N LYS A 43 5.69 2.70 9.22
CA LYS A 43 6.57 1.82 9.98
C LYS A 43 6.50 0.40 9.43
N LEU A 44 7.49 -0.42 9.79
CA LEU A 44 7.47 -1.85 9.45
C LEU A 44 6.22 -2.57 10.01
N GLN A 45 5.75 -2.18 11.19
CA GLN A 45 4.51 -2.70 11.79
C GLN A 45 3.27 -2.38 10.92
N ASP A 46 3.21 -1.19 10.33
CA ASP A 46 2.12 -0.78 9.45
C ASP A 46 2.10 -1.65 8.17
N LEU A 47 3.27 -1.98 7.64
CA LEU A 47 3.41 -2.89 6.51
C LEU A 47 2.91 -4.30 6.85
N PHE A 48 3.22 -4.83 8.04
CA PHE A 48 2.70 -6.12 8.48
C PHE A 48 1.18 -6.12 8.60
N GLU A 49 0.59 -5.04 9.11
CA GLU A 49 -0.87 -4.89 9.16
C GLU A 49 -1.50 -4.86 7.77
N LEU A 50 -0.85 -4.20 6.79
CA LEU A 50 -1.29 -4.26 5.39
C LEU A 50 -1.18 -5.67 4.81
N ILE A 51 -0.11 -6.40 5.09
CA ILE A 51 0.07 -7.78 4.63
C ILE A 51 -1.02 -8.68 5.22
N LYS A 52 -1.37 -8.49 6.50
CA LYS A 52 -2.46 -9.21 7.17
C LYS A 52 -3.82 -8.90 6.57
N TYR A 53 -4.05 -7.63 6.19
CA TYR A 53 -5.33 -7.16 5.69
C TYR A 53 -5.57 -7.46 4.20
N TYR A 54 -4.62 -7.12 3.33
CA TYR A 54 -4.74 -7.32 1.89
C TYR A 54 -4.24 -8.67 1.41
N GLY A 55 -3.32 -9.29 2.15
CA GLY A 55 -2.55 -10.43 1.68
C GLY A 55 -1.37 -10.04 0.78
N LYS A 56 -0.35 -10.89 0.77
CA LYS A 56 0.89 -10.67 -0.01
C LYS A 56 0.62 -10.56 -1.51
N GLU A 57 -0.26 -11.41 -2.04
CA GLU A 57 -0.54 -11.45 -3.48
C GLU A 57 -1.24 -10.19 -3.98
N LYS A 58 -2.21 -9.66 -3.21
CA LYS A 58 -2.85 -8.39 -3.56
C LYS A 58 -1.82 -7.27 -3.55
N ILE A 59 -1.01 -7.15 -2.50
CA ILE A 59 0.05 -6.13 -2.43
C ILE A 59 1.00 -6.22 -3.63
N LYS A 60 1.45 -7.43 -3.98
CA LYS A 60 2.29 -7.66 -5.15
C LYS A 60 1.63 -7.15 -6.43
N LYS A 61 0.36 -7.52 -6.68
CA LYS A 61 -0.39 -7.09 -7.88
C LYS A 61 -0.55 -5.57 -7.94
N GLU A 62 -0.89 -4.95 -6.81
CA GLU A 62 -1.07 -3.49 -6.73
C GLU A 62 0.22 -2.73 -7.04
N LEU A 63 1.37 -3.22 -6.55
CA LEU A 63 2.68 -2.61 -6.83
C LEU A 63 3.06 -2.79 -8.31
N ILE A 64 2.89 -3.99 -8.86
CA ILE A 64 3.22 -4.27 -10.27
C ILE A 64 2.36 -3.45 -11.25
N GLY A 65 1.06 -3.32 -10.94
CA GLY A 65 0.09 -2.60 -11.75
C GLY A 65 0.03 -1.09 -11.50
N ALA A 66 0.87 -0.54 -10.63
CA ALA A 66 0.94 0.90 -10.42
C ALA A 66 1.44 1.60 -11.69
N GLN A 67 0.86 2.76 -12.03
CA GLN A 67 1.35 3.54 -13.17
C GLN A 67 2.69 4.23 -12.85
N LYS A 68 2.86 4.61 -11.58
CA LYS A 68 4.06 5.27 -11.06
C LYS A 68 4.41 4.68 -9.71
N LEU A 69 5.68 4.34 -9.53
CA LEU A 69 6.24 3.92 -8.25
C LEU A 69 7.45 4.78 -7.89
N PRO A 70 7.55 5.23 -6.63
CA PRO A 70 8.79 5.75 -6.08
C PRO A 70 9.89 4.69 -6.12
N GLN A 71 11.14 5.12 -6.29
CA GLN A 71 12.30 4.22 -6.36
C GLN A 71 12.38 3.27 -5.16
N ARG A 72 12.19 3.78 -3.93
CA ARG A 72 12.23 2.96 -2.71
C ARG A 72 11.16 1.88 -2.71
N THR A 73 9.92 2.23 -3.09
CA THR A 73 8.84 1.24 -3.21
C THR A 73 9.13 0.20 -4.30
N PHE A 74 9.68 0.62 -5.44
CA PHE A 74 10.09 -0.29 -6.52
C PHE A 74 11.17 -1.28 -6.06
N ASP A 75 12.22 -0.80 -5.39
CA ASP A 75 13.30 -1.64 -4.87
C ASP A 75 12.79 -2.61 -3.79
N PHE A 76 11.89 -2.13 -2.92
CA PHE A 76 11.20 -2.98 -1.96
C PHE A 76 10.40 -4.08 -2.67
N ALA A 77 9.59 -3.74 -3.68
CA ALA A 77 8.75 -4.69 -4.39
C ALA A 77 9.59 -5.81 -5.02
N ARG A 78 10.68 -5.44 -5.71
CA ARG A 78 11.62 -6.40 -6.31
C ARG A 78 12.25 -7.32 -5.29
N THR A 79 12.72 -6.75 -4.18
CA THR A 79 13.44 -7.51 -3.14
C THR A 79 12.51 -8.42 -2.35
N TYR A 80 11.34 -7.91 -1.92
CA TYR A 80 10.42 -8.64 -1.06
C TYR A 80 9.58 -9.68 -1.80
N PHE A 81 9.17 -9.39 -3.05
CA PHE A 81 8.33 -10.30 -3.84
C PHE A 81 9.10 -11.10 -4.90
N ALA A 82 10.43 -10.95 -4.96
CA ALA A 82 11.29 -11.58 -5.95
C ALA A 82 10.76 -11.40 -7.39
N VAL A 83 10.39 -10.16 -7.73
CA VAL A 83 9.87 -9.78 -9.06
C VAL A 83 10.93 -9.06 -9.88
N ASN A 84 10.86 -9.24 -11.19
CA ASN A 84 11.79 -8.64 -12.13
C ASN A 84 11.30 -7.25 -12.56
N LYS A 85 12.19 -6.45 -13.17
CA LYS A 85 11.85 -5.09 -13.58
C LYS A 85 10.80 -5.09 -14.70
N GLU A 86 10.84 -6.11 -15.54
CA GLU A 86 9.97 -6.32 -16.71
C GLU A 86 8.53 -6.64 -16.30
N ASP A 87 8.31 -7.08 -15.07
CA ASP A 87 6.97 -7.36 -14.56
C ASP A 87 6.16 -6.06 -14.37
N PHE A 88 6.82 -4.94 -14.10
CA PHE A 88 6.17 -3.68 -13.76
C PHE A 88 5.64 -2.93 -14.99
N GLN A 89 4.42 -2.41 -14.87
CA GLN A 89 3.81 -1.57 -15.91
C GLN A 89 4.20 -0.08 -15.79
N CYS A 90 5.02 0.28 -14.79
CA CYS A 90 5.31 1.68 -14.44
C CYS A 90 6.59 2.25 -15.05
N SER A 91 6.59 3.57 -15.24
CA SER A 91 7.83 4.37 -15.31
C SER A 91 8.29 4.74 -13.90
N ILE A 92 9.54 4.42 -13.53
CA ILE A 92 10.13 4.81 -12.25
C ILE A 92 10.25 6.34 -12.20
N SER A 93 9.68 6.98 -11.18
CA SER A 93 9.81 8.44 -10.98
C SER A 93 10.89 8.71 -9.92
N ARG A 94 11.99 9.38 -10.31
CA ARG A 94 12.96 9.95 -9.36
C ARG A 94 12.38 11.28 -8.86
N LEU A 95 11.72 11.26 -7.70
CA LEU A 95 11.44 12.46 -6.93
C LEU A 95 12.70 12.91 -6.18
#